data_AF-A0A6N3I7U3-F1
#
_entry.id   AF-A0A6N3I7U3-F1
#
_cell.length_a   1.000
_cell.length_b   1.000
_cell.length_c   1.000
_cell.angle_alpha   90.00
_cell.angle_beta   90.00
_cell.angle_gamma   90.00
#
_symmetry.space_group_name_H-M   'P 1'
#
loop_
_entity.id
_entity.type
_entity.pdbx_description
1 polymer ?
#
loop_
_entity_poly.entity_id
_entity_poly.type
_entity_poly.pdbx_seq_one_letter_code
_entity_poly.pdbx_strand_id
1 'polypeptide(L)'
;MVQMENLDEEQKVLAELIGLEAFKSLVRAFNGTSIYIPKIESLEKTVRDELIKEEFDGSNYKELALKYGLTETWIRNIVLDKAKEIKARPIDGQMNLTDFLE
;
A
#
# COMPACT_ATOMS: atom_id res chain seq x y z
N MET A 1 29.88 23.85 9.15
CA MET A 1 28.64 23.61 8.39
C MET A 1 28.90 22.43 7.49
N VAL A 2 27.96 21.50 7.29
CA VAL A 2 28.15 20.38 6.34
C VAL A 2 28.11 20.93 4.91
N GLN A 3 29.16 20.64 4.13
CA GLN A 3 29.30 21.00 2.72
C GLN A 3 29.32 19.73 1.85
N MET A 4 29.03 19.88 0.55
CA MET A 4 28.96 18.76 -0.40
C MET A 4 30.25 17.94 -0.47
N GLU A 5 31.39 18.59 -0.27
CA GLU A 5 32.73 17.99 -0.21
C GLU A 5 32.95 17.06 0.99
N ASN A 6 32.11 17.15 2.04
CA ASN A 6 32.23 16.30 3.22
C ASN A 6 31.38 15.03 3.12
N LEU A 7 30.60 14.88 2.04
CA LEU A 7 29.72 13.75 1.79
C LEU A 7 30.45 12.67 0.98
N ASP A 8 30.09 11.40 1.19
CA ASP A 8 30.49 10.33 0.28
C ASP A 8 29.69 10.41 -1.04
N GLU A 9 30.05 9.60 -2.03
CA GLU A 9 29.44 9.67 -3.37
C GLU A 9 27.94 9.39 -3.37
N GLU A 10 27.44 8.45 -2.57
CA GLU A 10 25.99 8.17 -2.49
C GLU A 10 25.25 9.34 -1.82
N GLN A 11 25.84 9.90 -0.77
CA GLN A 11 25.31 11.07 -0.08
C GLN A 11 25.30 12.31 -0.96
N LYS A 12 26.30 12.51 -1.83
CA LYS A 12 26.33 13.59 -2.81
C LYS A 12 25.21 13.43 -3.82
N VAL A 13 25.04 12.24 -4.39
CA VAL A 13 23.95 11.96 -5.35
C VAL A 13 22.59 12.26 -4.72
N LEU A 14 22.37 11.86 -3.46
CA LEU A 14 21.15 12.20 -2.73
C LEU A 14 21.03 13.71 -2.52
N ALA A 15 22.07 14.38 -2.03
CA ALA A 15 22.06 15.82 -1.77
C ALA A 15 21.90 16.67 -3.05
N GLU A 16 22.37 16.21 -4.20
CA GLU A 16 22.11 16.82 -5.51
C GLU A 16 20.66 16.61 -5.96
N LEU A 17 20.09 15.43 -5.71
CA LEU A 17 18.71 15.08 -6.09
C LEU A 17 17.66 15.87 -5.30
N ILE A 18 17.81 15.95 -3.97
CA ILE A 18 16.80 16.58 -3.09
C ILE A 18 17.21 17.97 -2.58
N GLY A 19 18.46 18.36 -2.80
CA GLY A 19 19.06 19.59 -2.27
C GLY A 19 19.73 19.40 -0.91
N LEU A 20 20.80 20.16 -0.66
CA LEU A 20 21.64 20.03 0.53
C LEU A 20 20.89 20.29 1.85
N GLU A 21 19.93 21.23 1.87
CA GLU A 21 19.14 21.52 3.08
C GLU A 21 18.11 20.43 3.39
N ALA A 22 17.49 19.83 2.37
CA ALA A 22 16.61 18.67 2.53
C ALA A 22 17.40 17.45 3.00
N PHE A 23 18.60 17.23 2.44
CA PHE A 23 19.52 16.19 2.90
C PHE A 23 19.91 16.36 4.37
N LYS A 24 20.28 17.57 4.80
CA LYS A 24 20.55 17.85 6.23
C LYS A 24 19.35 17.54 7.12
N SER A 25 18.14 17.86 6.64
CA SER A 25 16.89 17.55 7.37
C SER A 25 16.65 16.04 7.46
N LEU A 26 16.89 15.31 6.36
CA LEU A 26 16.79 13.86 6.31
C LEU A 26 17.79 13.19 7.26
N VAL A 27 19.06 13.60 7.23
CA VAL A 27 20.09 13.10 8.14
C VAL A 27 19.71 13.38 9.59
N ARG A 28 19.20 14.58 9.92
CA ARG A 28 18.75 14.89 11.29
C ARG A 28 17.60 14.00 11.74
N ALA A 29 16.62 13.75 10.86
CA ALA A 29 15.43 12.95 11.18
C ALA A 29 15.73 11.46 11.36
N PHE A 30 16.64 10.90 10.55
CA PHE A 30 16.90 9.46 10.48
C PHE A 30 18.32 9.06 10.94
N ASN A 31 19.05 9.94 11.63
CA ASN A 31 20.42 9.67 12.08
C ASN A 31 20.51 8.34 12.85
N GLY A 32 21.55 7.53 12.55
CA GLY A 32 21.78 6.23 13.20
C GLY A 32 20.82 5.10 12.78
N THR A 33 19.88 5.36 11.86
CA THR A 33 18.95 4.36 11.33
C THR A 33 19.22 4.07 9.86
N SER A 34 18.98 2.83 9.43
CA SER A 34 18.99 2.45 8.01
C SER A 34 17.56 2.52 7.49
N ILE A 35 17.34 3.39 6.50
CA ILE A 35 16.05 3.49 5.80
C ILE A 35 16.11 2.67 4.51
N TYR A 36 15.15 1.76 4.35
CA TYR A 36 14.96 1.05 3.10
C TYR A 36 14.25 1.95 2.10
N ILE A 37 14.85 2.13 0.91
CA ILE A 37 14.19 2.79 -0.22
C ILE A 37 13.52 1.69 -1.07
N PRO A 38 12.18 1.54 -1.02
CA PRO A 38 11.49 0.54 -1.80
C PRO A 38 11.57 0.85 -3.30
N LYS A 39 11.48 -0.20 -4.12
CA LYS A 39 11.27 -0.02 -5.57
C LYS A 39 9.96 0.73 -5.80
N ILE A 40 9.95 1.63 -6.76
CA ILE A 40 8.75 2.40 -7.11
C ILE A 40 7.56 1.48 -7.44
N GLU A 41 7.83 0.38 -8.13
CA GLU A 41 6.84 -0.67 -8.47
C GLU A 41 6.18 -1.27 -7.21
N SER A 42 6.90 -1.34 -6.09
CA SER A 42 6.37 -1.85 -4.82
C SER A 42 5.46 -0.85 -4.11
N LEU A 43 5.77 0.45 -4.24
CA LEU A 43 4.90 1.52 -3.73
C LEU A 43 3.61 1.60 -4.57
N GLU A 44 3.73 1.59 -5.89
CA GLU A 44 2.58 1.58 -6.80
C GLU A 44 1.72 0.34 -6.61
N LYS A 45 2.33 -0.82 -6.40
CA LYS A 45 1.60 -2.06 -6.07
C LYS A 45 0.78 -1.89 -4.79
N THR A 46 1.38 -1.36 -3.72
CA THR A 46 0.67 -1.23 -2.43
C THR A 46 -0.53 -0.29 -2.57
N VAL A 47 -0.34 0.88 -3.19
CA VAL A 47 -1.42 1.84 -3.44
C VAL A 47 -2.50 1.24 -4.34
N ARG A 48 -2.09 0.56 -5.41
CA ARG A 48 -3.03 -0.12 -6.32
C ARG A 48 -3.84 -1.19 -5.60
N ASP A 49 -3.20 -2.02 -4.79
CA ASP A 49 -3.86 -3.11 -4.09
C ASP A 49 -4.87 -2.58 -3.07
N GLU A 50 -4.57 -1.45 -2.40
CA GLU A 50 -5.54 -0.75 -1.54
C GLU A 50 -6.72 -0.18 -2.34
N LEU A 51 -6.48 0.47 -3.48
CA LEU A 51 -7.57 0.95 -4.34
C LEU A 51 -8.46 -0.20 -4.85
N ILE A 52 -7.85 -1.33 -5.24
CA ILE A 52 -8.58 -2.53 -5.66
C ILE A 52 -9.45 -3.05 -4.52
N LYS A 53 -8.93 -3.07 -3.28
CA LYS A 53 -9.75 -3.43 -2.12
C LYS A 53 -10.88 -2.44 -1.96
N GLU A 54 -10.64 -1.13 -1.96
CA GLU A 54 -11.69 -0.11 -1.77
C GLU A 54 -12.83 -0.25 -2.79
N GLU A 55 -12.50 -0.41 -4.07
CA GLU A 55 -13.46 -0.51 -5.18
C GLU A 55 -14.14 -1.89 -5.29
N PHE A 56 -13.67 -2.90 -4.57
CA PHE A 56 -14.24 -4.24 -4.63
C PHE A 56 -15.63 -4.32 -3.98
N ASP A 57 -16.62 -4.76 -4.76
CA ASP A 57 -18.04 -4.83 -4.36
C ASP A 57 -18.51 -6.23 -3.93
N GLY A 58 -17.64 -7.24 -4.04
CA GLY A 58 -17.97 -8.64 -3.75
C GLY A 58 -18.01 -9.54 -5.00
N SER A 59 -18.19 -8.96 -6.19
CA SER A 59 -18.41 -9.71 -7.43
C SER A 59 -17.72 -9.12 -8.68
N ASN A 60 -17.26 -7.86 -8.66
CA ASN A 60 -16.65 -7.14 -9.77
C ASN A 60 -15.21 -7.55 -10.14
N TYR A 61 -14.83 -8.81 -9.95
CA TYR A 61 -13.46 -9.32 -10.19
C TYR A 61 -12.96 -9.04 -11.62
N LYS A 62 -13.82 -9.27 -12.63
CA LYS A 62 -13.48 -9.09 -14.04
C LYS A 62 -13.28 -7.61 -14.41
N GLU A 63 -14.08 -6.73 -13.81
CA GLU A 63 -14.01 -5.29 -14.05
C GLU A 63 -12.73 -4.71 -13.47
N LEU A 64 -12.38 -5.10 -12.24
CA LEU A 64 -11.12 -4.71 -11.60
C LEU A 64 -9.91 -5.26 -12.34
N ALA A 65 -9.98 -6.52 -12.80
CA ALA A 65 -8.92 -7.12 -13.61
C ALA A 65 -8.65 -6.30 -14.89
N LEU A 66 -9.70 -5.88 -15.60
CA LEU A 66 -9.58 -5.04 -16.79
C LEU A 66 -9.06 -3.63 -16.46
N LYS A 67 -9.62 -3.00 -15.42
CA LYS A 67 -9.27 -1.62 -15.01
C LYS A 67 -7.81 -1.48 -14.59
N TYR A 68 -7.28 -2.47 -13.88
CA TYR A 68 -5.92 -2.43 -13.33
C TYR A 68 -4.90 -3.26 -14.13
N GLY A 69 -5.31 -3.85 -15.26
CA GLY A 69 -4.43 -4.65 -16.12
C GLY A 69 -3.90 -5.91 -15.43
N LEU A 70 -4.73 -6.56 -14.62
CA LEU A 70 -4.38 -7.70 -13.78
C LEU A 70 -5.17 -8.94 -14.17
N THR A 71 -4.69 -10.12 -13.74
CA THR A 71 -5.48 -11.35 -13.89
C THR A 71 -6.55 -11.42 -12.80
N GLU A 72 -7.69 -12.06 -13.09
CA GLU A 72 -8.74 -12.28 -12.09
C GLU A 72 -8.23 -13.04 -10.86
N THR A 73 -7.30 -13.99 -11.04
CA THR A 73 -6.65 -14.71 -9.93
C THR A 73 -5.92 -13.75 -9.01
N TRP A 74 -5.24 -12.74 -9.56
CA TRP A 74 -4.49 -11.77 -8.77
C TRP A 74 -5.43 -10.83 -8.01
N ILE A 75 -6.52 -10.37 -8.64
CA ILE A 75 -7.59 -9.62 -7.97
C ILE A 75 -8.18 -10.42 -6.82
N ARG A 76 -8.52 -11.70 -7.03
CA ARG A 76 -9.05 -12.60 -5.98
C ARG A 76 -8.12 -12.71 -4.78
N ASN A 77 -6.80 -12.72 -4.99
CA ASN A 77 -5.83 -12.76 -3.91
C ASN A 77 -5.78 -11.44 -3.13
N ILE A 78 -5.84 -10.29 -3.81
CA ILE A 78 -5.84 -8.97 -3.15
C ILE A 78 -7.08 -8.78 -2.28
N VAL A 79 -8.26 -9.15 -2.80
CA VAL A 79 -9.55 -8.89 -2.15
C VAL A 79 -9.99 -10.04 -1.24
N LEU A 80 -9.16 -11.05 -1.02
CA LEU A 80 -9.53 -12.29 -0.35
C LEU A 80 -10.15 -12.06 1.03
N ASP A 81 -9.56 -11.18 1.83
CA ASP A 81 -10.07 -10.87 3.17
C ASP A 81 -11.32 -10.00 3.12
N LYS A 82 -11.36 -8.98 2.25
CA LYS A 82 -12.57 -8.17 2.03
C LYS A 82 -13.76 -8.99 1.52
N ALA A 83 -13.51 -9.98 0.67
CA ALA A 83 -14.54 -10.90 0.17
C ALA A 83 -15.09 -11.81 1.28
N LYS A 84 -14.26 -12.22 2.25
CA LYS A 84 -14.75 -12.94 3.44
C LYS A 84 -15.59 -12.04 4.32
N GLU A 85 -15.16 -10.80 4.55
CA GLU A 85 -15.91 -9.83 5.35
C GLU A 85 -17.29 -9.54 4.75
N ILE A 86 -17.36 -9.29 3.43
CA ILE A 86 -18.64 -9.05 2.74
C ILE A 86 -19.57 -10.26 2.87
N LYS A 87 -19.04 -11.48 2.74
CA LYS A 87 -19.83 -12.72 2.89
C LYS A 87 -20.24 -13.03 4.33
N ALA A 88 -19.48 -12.57 5.30
CA ALA A 88 -19.75 -12.76 6.72
C ALA A 88 -20.77 -11.74 7.26
N ARG A 89 -21.08 -10.68 6.51
CA ARG A 89 -22.12 -9.72 6.91
C ARG A 89 -23.48 -10.45 6.91
N PRO A 90 -24.25 -10.37 8.02
CA PRO A 90 -25.61 -10.88 8.04
C PRO A 90 -26.42 -10.15 6.97
N ILE A 91 -27.24 -10.89 6.23
CA ILE A 91 -28.13 -10.29 5.25
C ILE A 91 -29.17 -9.46 6.01
N ASP A 92 -29.40 -8.22 5.61
CA ASP A 92 -30.43 -7.37 6.23
C ASP A 92 -31.79 -8.10 6.22
N GLY A 93 -32.35 -8.32 7.41
CA GLY A 93 -33.59 -9.07 7.62
C GLY A 93 -33.43 -10.56 7.92
N GLN A 94 -32.20 -11.08 8.01
CA GLN A 94 -31.93 -12.47 8.38
C GLN A 94 -31.79 -12.58 9.90
N MET A 95 -32.76 -13.26 10.55
CA MET A 95 -32.64 -13.63 11.96
C MET A 95 -31.63 -14.77 12.09
N ASN A 96 -30.70 -14.65 13.03
CA ASN A 96 -29.76 -15.72 13.34
C ASN A 96 -30.48 -16.84 14.10
N LEU A 97 -29.99 -18.08 13.97
CA LEU A 97 -30.52 -19.23 14.71
C LEU A 97 -30.52 -19.01 16.24
N THR A 98 -29.61 -18.18 16.73
CA THR A 98 -29.53 -17.74 18.13
C THR A 98 -30.70 -16.86 18.55
N ASP A 99 -31.34 -16.16 17.62
CA ASP A 99 -32.47 -15.26 17.88
C ASP A 99 -33.77 -16.06 18.12
N PHE A 100 -33.77 -17.38 17.86
CA PHE A 100 -34.88 -18.31 18.06
C PHE A 100 -34.69 -19.25 19.27
N LEU A 101 -33.61 -19.09 20.03
CA LEU A 101 -33.26 -19.95 21.16
C LEU A 101 -33.52 -19.28 22.54
N GLU A 102 -34.24 -18.15 22.58
CA GLU A 102 -34.79 -17.58 23.83
C GLU A 102 -36.24 -18.02 24.08
#